data_AF-A0A4U9UYP3-F1
#
_entry.id   AF-A0A4U9UYP3-F1
#
_cell.length_a   1.000
_cell.length_b   1.000
_cell.length_c   1.000
_cell.angle_alpha   90.00
_cell.angle_beta   90.00
_cell.angle_gamma   90.00
#
_symmetry.space_group_name_H-M   'P 1'
#
loop_
_entity.id
_entity.type
_entity.pdbx_description
1 polymer ?
#
loop_
_entity_poly.entity_id
_entity_poly.type
_entity_poly.pdbx_seq_one_letter_code
_entity_poly.pdbx_strand_id
1 'polypeptide(L)'
;MPLLQQLGRQSRWLLWLTPQQKLSKTWLQQASLPVDKVVQLNQISPLATVDAMEKALLTGNYSVVLGWLPELTQEDRLRLSRAAELGNAYGFIMRPQRDIVAADRHCSTLKIHSSLYH
;
A
#
# COMPACT_ATOMS: atom_id res chain seq x y z
N MET A 1 -1.91 -5.49 -17.91
CA MET A 1 -0.73 -5.71 -17.03
C MET A 1 -0.86 -4.81 -15.82
N PRO A 2 -0.76 -5.31 -14.58
CA PRO A 2 -0.89 -4.50 -13.37
C PRO A 2 0.29 -3.52 -13.22
N LEU A 3 0.01 -2.26 -12.82
CA LEU A 3 0.94 -1.12 -12.80
C LEU A 3 2.26 -1.40 -12.04
N LEU A 4 2.18 -2.07 -10.89
CA LEU A 4 3.34 -2.41 -10.07
C LEU A 4 4.34 -3.32 -10.80
N GLN A 5 3.87 -4.24 -11.65
CA GLN A 5 4.75 -5.10 -12.45
C GLN A 5 5.52 -4.30 -13.50
N GLN A 6 4.91 -3.26 -14.08
CA GLN A 6 5.59 -2.39 -15.03
C GLN A 6 6.70 -1.56 -14.34
N LEU A 7 6.44 -1.13 -13.10
CA LEU A 7 7.40 -0.37 -12.31
C LEU A 7 8.54 -1.25 -11.77
N GLY A 8 8.26 -2.50 -11.40
CA GLY A 8 9.29 -3.48 -11.03
C GLY A 8 10.19 -3.91 -12.19
N ARG A 9 9.73 -3.78 -13.44
CA ARG A 9 10.58 -3.98 -14.63
C ARG A 9 11.58 -2.85 -14.83
N GLN A 10 11.35 -1.67 -14.25
CA GLN A 10 12.31 -0.59 -14.27
C GLN A 10 13.47 -0.93 -13.32
N SER A 11 14.70 -0.53 -13.67
CA SER A 11 15.92 -0.88 -12.92
C SER A 11 16.10 -0.11 -11.60
N ARG A 12 15.00 0.30 -10.96
CA ARG A 12 15.00 1.18 -9.79
C ARG A 12 14.32 0.49 -8.62
N TRP A 13 14.61 0.96 -7.41
CA TRP A 13 14.16 0.32 -6.18
C TRP A 13 12.66 0.56 -5.91
N LEU A 14 12.03 -0.39 -5.24
CA LEU A 14 10.69 -0.28 -4.69
C LEU A 14 10.80 -0.11 -3.17
N LEU A 15 10.36 1.01 -2.62
CA LEU A 15 10.38 1.27 -1.19
C LEU A 15 9.01 1.03 -0.57
N TRP A 16 8.99 0.34 0.57
CA TRP A 16 7.79 0.00 1.30
C TRP A 16 7.88 0.49 2.76
N LEU A 17 7.06 1.47 3.11
CA LEU A 17 6.98 2.11 4.43
C LEU A 17 5.79 1.50 5.20
N THR A 18 6.05 0.48 6.02
CA THR A 18 5.01 -0.23 6.78
C THR A 18 5.20 -0.09 8.28
N PRO A 19 4.19 0.38 9.03
CA PRO A 19 4.33 0.54 10.47
C PRO A 19 4.25 -0.78 11.24
N GLN A 20 3.54 -1.82 10.75
CA GLN A 20 3.25 -3.02 11.57
C GLN A 20 3.30 -4.39 10.87
N GLN A 21 3.21 -4.47 9.53
CA GLN A 21 3.16 -5.77 8.84
C GLN A 21 4.43 -6.03 8.04
N LYS A 22 5.07 -7.18 8.28
CA LYS A 22 6.15 -7.68 7.43
C LYS A 22 5.59 -8.04 6.05
N LEU A 23 6.26 -7.59 5.00
CA LEU A 23 5.86 -7.87 3.63
C LEU A 23 6.12 -9.35 3.35
N SER A 24 5.10 -10.08 2.88
CA SER A 24 5.28 -11.49 2.56
C SER A 24 6.10 -11.65 1.27
N LYS A 25 7.23 -12.35 1.37
CA LYS A 25 8.04 -12.71 0.20
C LYS A 25 7.24 -13.52 -0.82
N THR A 26 6.33 -14.40 -0.37
CA THR A 26 5.50 -15.20 -1.27
C THR A 26 4.51 -14.33 -2.04
N TRP A 27 3.94 -13.30 -1.40
CA TRP A 27 3.06 -12.34 -2.07
C TRP A 27 3.81 -11.53 -3.14
N LEU A 28 5.05 -11.10 -2.84
CA LEU A 28 5.89 -10.42 -3.83
C LEU A 28 6.15 -11.29 -5.07
N GLN A 29 6.46 -12.57 -4.86
CA GLN A 29 6.68 -13.54 -5.94
C GLN A 29 5.41 -13.75 -6.76
N GLN A 30 4.26 -13.94 -6.10
CA GLN A 30 2.96 -14.08 -6.78
C GLN A 30 2.57 -12.81 -7.56
N ALA A 31 2.90 -11.64 -7.03
CA ALA A 31 2.70 -10.36 -7.70
C ALA A 31 3.69 -10.12 -8.86
N SER A 32 4.64 -11.03 -9.11
CA SER A 32 5.73 -10.88 -10.08
C SER A 32 6.58 -9.63 -9.85
N LEU A 33 6.81 -9.29 -8.58
CA LEU A 33 7.68 -8.19 -8.18
C LEU A 33 9.10 -8.68 -7.90
N PRO A 34 10.14 -7.93 -8.29
CA PRO A 34 11.53 -8.30 -8.05
C PRO A 34 11.84 -8.23 -6.56
N VAL A 35 11.84 -9.38 -5.88
CA VAL A 35 12.07 -9.48 -4.42
C VAL A 35 13.40 -8.85 -4.01
N ASP A 36 14.42 -8.93 -4.88
CA ASP A 36 15.77 -8.39 -4.63
C ASP A 36 15.86 -6.85 -4.74
N LYS A 37 14.81 -6.19 -5.25
CA LYS A 37 14.74 -4.72 -5.42
C LYS A 37 13.69 -4.07 -4.54
N VAL A 38 13.22 -4.79 -3.53
CA VAL A 38 12.24 -4.28 -2.56
C VAL A 38 12.95 -3.98 -1.24
N VAL A 39 12.89 -2.72 -0.83
CA VAL A 39 13.35 -2.27 0.48
C VAL A 39 12.12 -2.07 1.37
N GLN A 40 12.13 -2.71 2.54
CA GLN A 40 11.09 -2.52 3.55
C GLN A 40 11.67 -1.74 4.73
N LEU A 41 11.06 -0.61 5.06
CA LEU A 41 11.33 0.11 6.30
C LEU A 41 10.21 -0.19 7.30
N ASN A 42 10.58 -0.92 8.33
CA ASN A 42 9.75 -1.25 9.48
C ASN A 42 10.17 -0.35 10.64
N GLN A 43 9.23 0.12 11.46
CA GLN A 43 9.46 0.96 12.65
C GLN A 43 9.76 2.45 12.39
N ILE A 44 9.15 3.05 11.36
CA ILE A 44 9.14 4.52 11.21
C ILE A 44 7.98 5.10 12.01
N SER A 45 8.27 6.10 12.83
CA SER A 45 7.24 6.89 13.52
C SER A 45 6.27 7.49 12.50
N PRO A 46 4.95 7.47 12.73
CA PRO A 46 3.97 8.03 11.78
C PRO A 46 4.28 9.47 11.37
N LEU A 47 4.82 10.28 12.29
CA LEU A 47 5.27 11.65 12.04
C LEU A 47 6.47 11.72 11.08
N ALA A 48 7.36 10.74 11.12
CA ALA A 48 8.53 10.67 10.26
C ALA A 48 8.26 9.98 8.91
N THR A 49 7.10 9.30 8.74
CA THR A 49 6.78 8.58 7.50
C THR A 49 6.61 9.53 6.30
N VAL A 50 6.04 10.72 6.52
CA VAL A 50 5.84 11.72 5.46
C VAL A 50 7.21 12.21 4.95
N ASP A 51 8.08 12.65 5.86
CA ASP A 51 9.42 13.13 5.52
C ASP A 51 10.30 12.02 4.91
N ALA A 52 10.17 10.78 5.41
CA ALA A 52 10.88 9.63 4.85
C ALA A 52 10.42 9.34 3.41
N MET A 53 9.11 9.42 3.15
CA MET A 53 8.55 9.26 1.80
C MET A 53 9.02 10.38 0.86
N GLU A 54 8.98 11.63 1.31
CA GLU A 54 9.45 12.78 0.54
C GLU A 54 10.93 12.62 0.16
N LYS A 55 11.80 12.33 1.14
CA LYS A 55 13.23 12.11 0.90
C LYS A 55 13.47 10.95 -0.06
N ALA A 56 12.75 9.84 0.12
CA ALA A 56 12.87 8.69 -0.77
C ALA A 56 12.50 9.04 -2.21
N LEU A 57 11.37 9.74 -2.42
CA LEU A 57 10.97 10.22 -3.75
C LEU A 57 12.04 11.13 -4.35
N LEU A 58 12.53 12.12 -3.58
CA LEU A 58 13.57 13.06 -4.03
C LEU A 58 14.89 12.39 -4.42
N THR A 59 15.24 11.23 -3.84
CA THR A 59 16.53 10.59 -4.16
C THR A 59 16.67 10.16 -5.62
N GLY A 60 15.56 9.98 -6.36
CA GLY A 60 15.60 9.47 -7.74
C GLY A 60 16.08 8.02 -7.86
N ASN A 61 16.31 7.32 -6.75
CA ASN A 61 16.76 5.92 -6.74
C ASN A 61 15.60 4.93 -6.72
N TYR A 62 14.41 5.40 -6.34
CA TYR A 62 13.19 4.60 -6.26
C TYR A 62 12.30 4.89 -7.45
N SER A 63 11.71 3.86 -8.07
CA SER A 63 10.60 4.05 -9.03
C SER A 63 9.28 4.22 -8.31
N VAL A 64 9.14 3.58 -7.14
CA VAL A 64 7.90 3.59 -6.36
C VAL A 64 8.21 3.65 -4.88
N VAL A 65 7.46 4.47 -4.16
CA VAL A 65 7.43 4.51 -2.70
C VAL A 65 6.00 4.27 -2.25
N LEU A 66 5.77 3.17 -1.54
CA LEU A 66 4.50 2.80 -0.94
C LEU A 66 4.55 3.05 0.56
N GLY A 67 3.49 3.60 1.15
CA GLY A 67 3.46 3.78 2.60
C GLY A 67 2.08 3.90 3.22
N TRP A 68 1.99 3.53 4.50
CA TRP A 68 0.85 3.87 5.36
C TRP A 68 1.19 5.16 6.09
N LEU A 69 0.63 6.27 5.60
CA LEU A 69 0.85 7.60 6.16
C LEU A 69 -0.34 7.99 7.04
N PRO A 70 -0.14 8.84 8.06
CA PRO A 70 -1.24 9.46 8.80
C PRO A 70 -2.07 10.38 7.88
N GLU A 71 -3.06 11.06 8.43
CA GLU A 71 -3.79 12.06 7.66
C GLU A 71 -2.84 13.13 7.13
N LEU A 72 -2.84 13.30 5.81
CA LEU A 72 -1.98 14.26 5.12
C LEU A 72 -2.73 15.56 4.92
N THR A 73 -2.09 16.65 5.34
CA THR A 73 -2.52 18.01 5.04
C THR A 73 -2.38 18.29 3.54
N GLN A 74 -2.98 19.39 3.06
CA GLN A 74 -2.82 19.79 1.66
C GLN A 74 -1.35 20.12 1.33
N GLU A 75 -0.62 20.70 2.28
CA GLU A 75 0.80 21.01 2.14
C GLU A 75 1.64 19.74 1.98
N ASP A 76 1.41 18.72 2.81
CA ASP A 76 2.11 17.44 2.72
C ASP A 76 1.88 16.77 1.34
N ARG A 77 0.65 16.83 0.83
CA ARG A 77 0.32 16.26 -0.49
C ARG A 77 1.05 16.98 -1.61
N LEU A 78 1.13 18.31 -1.55
CA LEU A 78 1.86 19.11 -2.55
C LEU A 78 3.36 18.83 -2.48
N ARG A 79 3.93 18.73 -1.28
CA ARG A 79 5.34 18.35 -1.06
C ARG A 79 5.65 16.98 -1.65
N LEU A 80 4.84 15.97 -1.32
CA LEU A 80 5.00 14.62 -1.85
C LEU A 80 4.82 14.56 -3.38
N SER A 81 3.86 15.30 -3.94
CA SER A 81 3.67 15.37 -5.40
C SER A 81 4.88 15.97 -6.10
N ARG A 82 5.38 17.10 -5.60
CA ARG A 82 6.59 17.74 -6.14
C ARG A 82 7.80 16.82 -6.01
N ALA A 83 7.96 16.14 -4.88
CA ALA A 83 9.04 15.18 -4.67
C ALA A 83 8.98 14.00 -5.65
N ALA A 84 7.77 13.49 -5.93
CA ALA A 84 7.54 12.43 -6.91
C ALA A 84 7.90 12.87 -8.32
N GLU A 85 7.52 14.09 -8.72
CA GLU A 85 7.86 14.68 -10.01
C GLU A 85 9.38 14.87 -10.17
N LEU A 86 10.03 15.48 -9.17
CA LEU A 86 11.49 15.71 -9.17
C LEU A 86 12.27 14.39 -9.18
N GLY A 87 11.79 13.40 -8.43
CA GLY A 87 12.36 12.06 -8.37
C GLY A 87 12.06 11.18 -9.57
N ASN A 88 11.14 11.59 -10.45
CA ASN A 88 10.54 10.75 -11.48
C ASN A 88 10.14 9.37 -10.91
N ALA A 89 9.35 9.41 -9.83
CA ALA A 89 8.94 8.28 -9.03
C ALA A 89 7.45 8.37 -8.71
N TYR A 90 6.82 7.24 -8.37
CA TYR A 90 5.42 7.19 -7.96
C TYR A 90 5.28 7.02 -6.45
N GLY A 91 4.44 7.84 -5.82
CA GLY A 91 4.06 7.69 -4.42
C GLY A 91 2.69 7.06 -4.27
N PHE A 92 2.58 5.93 -3.56
CA PHE A 92 1.29 5.32 -3.20
C PHE A 92 1.07 5.37 -1.70
N ILE A 93 -0.05 5.96 -1.29
CA ILE A 93 -0.45 6.03 0.11
C ILE A 93 -1.56 5.01 0.33
N MET A 94 -1.26 4.00 1.14
CA MET A 94 -2.22 2.98 1.55
C MET A 94 -2.99 3.46 2.77
N ARG A 95 -4.31 3.30 2.73
CA ARG A 95 -5.18 3.52 3.90
C ARG A 95 -5.79 2.18 4.28
N PRO A 96 -5.81 1.82 5.58
CA PRO A 96 -6.60 0.68 6.00
C PRO A 96 -8.04 0.99 5.63
N GLN A 97 -8.65 0.12 4.84
CA GLN A 97 -10.10 0.11 4.71
C GLN A 97 -10.59 -0.17 6.12
N ARG A 98 -11.15 0.84 6.80
CA ARG A 98 -11.91 0.58 8.02
C ARG A 98 -12.94 -0.45 7.57
N ASP A 99 -12.84 -1.68 8.08
CA ASP A 99 -13.97 -2.59 7.97
C ASP A 99 -15.13 -1.78 8.51
N ILE A 100 -16.03 -1.40 7.61
CA ILE A 100 -17.38 -1.09 7.99
C ILE A 100 -17.86 -2.45 8.46
N VAL A 101 -17.58 -2.76 9.74
CA VAL A 101 -18.26 -3.83 10.45
C VAL A 101 -19.70 -3.53 10.15
N ALA A 102 -20.29 -4.38 9.32
CA ALA A 102 -21.65 -4.26 8.89
C ALA A 102 -22.47 -4.15 10.16
N ALA A 103 -22.85 -2.93 10.52
CA ALA A 103 -23.99 -2.63 11.36
C ALA A 103 -25.27 -2.91 10.55
N ASP A 104 -25.26 -3.98 9.75
CA ASP A 104 -26.41 -4.48 9.05
C ASP A 104 -26.60 -5.92 9.48
N ARG A 105 -27.58 -6.06 10.36
CA ARG A 105 -28.10 -7.29 10.94
C ARG A 105 -28.76 -8.11 9.84
N HIS A 106 -28.00 -8.68 8.92
CA HIS A 106 -28.51 -9.80 8.14
C HIS A 106 -28.51 -11.05 9.03
N CYS A 107 -29.54 -11.12 9.88
CA CYS A 107 -30.03 -12.36 10.46
C CYS A 107 -30.46 -13.24 9.29
N SER A 108 -29.56 -14.09 8.83
CA SER A 108 -29.86 -15.20 7.93
C SER A 108 -30.70 -16.23 8.68
N THR A 109 -31.97 -15.89 8.92
CA THR A 109 -33.00 -16.88 9.23
C THR A 109 -33.40 -17.57 7.93
N LEU A 110 -32.48 -18.40 7.42
CA LEU A 110 -32.81 -19.42 6.43
C LEU A 110 -33.68 -20.49 7.12
N LYS A 111 -34.99 -20.23 7.20
CA LYS A 111 -35.98 -21.27 7.48
C LYS A 111 -36.23 -22.07 6.21
N ILE A 112 -35.38 -23.05 5.96
CA ILE A 112 -35.65 -24.07 4.94
C ILE A 112 -36.69 -25.02 5.53
N HIS A 113 -37.96 -24.80 5.24
CA HIS A 113 -38.98 -25.83 5.42
C HIS A 113 -38.93 -26.76 4.20
N SER A 114 -38.20 -27.86 4.29
CA SER A 114 -38.39 -28.98 3.36
C SER A 114 -39.60 -29.79 3.81
N SER A 115 -40.72 -29.64 3.11
CA SER A 115 -41.84 -30.60 3.21
C SER A 115 -41.92 -31.39 1.92
N LEU A 116 -41.13 -32.46 1.85
CA LEU A 116 -41.42 -33.61 1.00
C LEU A 116 -42.18 -34.60 1.88
N TYR A 117 -43.50 -34.60 1.78
CA TYR A 117 -44.31 -35.71 2.27
C TYR A 117 -44.47 -36.72 1.14
N HIS A 118 -44.10 -37.95 1.47
CA HIS A 118 -44.41 -39.19 0.77
C HIS A 118 -45.87 -39.58 0.99
#